data_AF-A0A017S011-F1
#
_entry.id   AF-A0A017S011-F1
#
_cell.length_a   1.000
_cell.length_b   1.000
_cell.length_c   1.000
_cell.angle_alpha   90.00
_cell.angle_beta   90.00
_cell.angle_gamma   90.00
#
_symmetry.space_group_name_H-M   'P 1'
#
loop_
_entity.id
_entity.type
_entity.pdbx_description
1 polymer ?
#
loop_
_entity_poly.entity_id
_entity_poly.type
_entity_poly.pdbx_seq_one_letter_code
_entity_poly.pdbx_strand_id
1 'polypeptide(L)'
;MNLLVVTNQYPSKEDYYRNAFIHTRNKEYIRMGKKLSVFVLKKESKSLYNYEYEGVQVTEGNALELESLLKKHQGLRDIVLVHFIDVDMMRVINKFLDKLKVIVFIHAMRP
;
A
#
# COMPACT_ATOMS: atom_id res chain seq x y z
N MET A 1 8.77 -9.80 -9.96
CA MET A 1 7.72 -8.77 -10.03
C MET A 1 7.29 -8.49 -8.62
N ASN A 2 7.50 -7.26 -8.14
CA ASN A 2 7.16 -6.90 -6.78
C ASN A 2 5.82 -6.17 -6.77
N LEU A 3 5.06 -6.34 -5.70
CA LEU A 3 3.78 -5.70 -5.49
C LEU A 3 3.93 -4.71 -4.34
N LEU A 4 3.55 -3.46 -4.57
CA LEU A 4 3.40 -2.47 -3.52
C LEU A 4 1.91 -2.21 -3.31
N VAL A 5 1.39 -2.57 -2.14
CA VAL A 5 0.00 -2.28 -1.79
C VAL A 5 -0.06 -0.93 -1.09
N VAL A 6 -0.89 0.00 -1.58
CA VAL A 6 -1.14 1.29 -0.93
C VAL A 6 -2.58 1.29 -0.40
N THR A 7 -2.75 1.60 0.87
CA THR A 7 -4.05 1.54 1.58
C THR A 7 -4.14 2.62 2.65
N ASN A 8 -5.35 2.91 3.14
CA ASN A 8 -5.60 3.85 4.23
C ASN A 8 -5.38 3.24 5.63
N GLN A 9 -5.51 1.91 5.73
CA GLN A 9 -5.24 1.15 6.95
C GLN A 9 -4.89 -0.31 6.62
N TYR A 10 -4.26 -0.97 7.59
CA TYR A 10 -3.87 -2.38 7.51
C TYR A 10 -3.87 -3.00 8.91
N PRO A 11 -4.04 -4.34 9.06
CA PRO A 11 -4.06 -4.97 10.37
C PRO A 11 -2.70 -4.87 11.06
N SER A 12 -2.72 -4.79 12.39
CA SER A 12 -1.54 -4.93 13.25
C SER A 12 -1.85 -5.85 14.44
N LYS A 13 -0.87 -6.06 15.32
CA LYS A 13 -1.06 -6.88 16.54
C LYS A 13 -2.00 -6.22 17.55
N GLU A 14 -2.16 -4.90 17.45
CA GLU A 14 -3.02 -4.10 18.32
C GLU A 14 -4.43 -3.97 17.73
N ASP A 15 -4.58 -4.10 16.41
CA ASP A 15 -5.87 -4.00 15.73
C ASP A 15 -5.94 -4.92 14.49
N TYR A 16 -6.48 -6.12 14.70
CA TYR A 16 -6.55 -7.19 13.72
C TYR A 16 -7.61 -6.99 12.63
N TYR A 17 -8.60 -6.12 12.85
CA TYR A 17 -9.77 -6.05 11.96
C TYR A 17 -9.60 -5.04 10.81
N ARG A 18 -8.60 -4.17 10.88
CA ARG A 18 -8.39 -3.09 9.89
C ARG A 18 -8.13 -3.63 8.50
N ASN A 19 -9.12 -3.59 7.61
CA ASN A 19 -8.99 -4.08 6.23
C ASN A 19 -8.45 -5.53 6.14
N ALA A 20 -8.83 -6.43 7.06
CA ALA A 20 -8.33 -7.81 7.09
C ALA A 20 -8.49 -8.57 5.75
N PHE A 21 -9.52 -8.24 4.96
CA PHE A 21 -9.71 -8.81 3.62
C PHE A 21 -8.59 -8.45 2.63
N ILE A 22 -7.95 -7.28 2.76
CA ILE A 22 -6.75 -6.90 1.99
C ILE A 22 -5.60 -7.81 2.42
N HIS A 23 -5.44 -8.02 3.72
CA HIS A 23 -4.40 -8.90 4.26
C HIS A 23 -4.55 -10.34 3.75
N THR A 24 -5.77 -10.91 3.76
CA THR A 24 -6.04 -12.24 3.19
C THR A 24 -5.59 -12.34 1.72
N ARG A 25 -5.91 -11.32 0.90
CA ARG A 25 -5.47 -11.26 -0.50
C ARG A 25 -3.95 -11.18 -0.62
N ASN A 26 -3.29 -10.39 0.23
CA ASN A 26 -1.84 -10.25 0.23
C ASN A 26 -1.12 -11.56 0.56
N LYS A 27 -1.64 -12.35 1.51
CA LYS A 27 -1.12 -13.68 1.81
C LYS A 27 -1.21 -14.63 0.61
N GLU A 28 -2.28 -14.56 -0.18
CA GLU A 28 -2.39 -15.34 -1.41
C GLU A 28 -1.35 -14.94 -2.46
N TYR A 29 -1.08 -13.64 -2.63
CA TYR A 29 0.00 -13.20 -3.52
C TYR A 29 1.38 -13.72 -3.07
N ILE A 30 1.65 -13.71 -1.77
CA ILE A 30 2.88 -14.26 -1.19
C ILE A 30 2.95 -15.78 -1.40
N ARG A 31 1.85 -16.51 -1.18
CA ARG A 31 1.75 -17.96 -1.42
C ARG A 31 2.01 -18.32 -2.89
N MET A 32 1.66 -17.43 -3.82
CA MET A 32 1.98 -17.55 -5.25
C MET A 32 3.42 -17.12 -5.61
N GLY A 33 4.29 -16.88 -4.61
CA GLY A 33 5.69 -16.52 -4.78
C GLY A 33 5.94 -15.05 -5.16
N LYS A 34 4.97 -14.15 -4.98
CA LYS A 34 5.16 -12.72 -5.21
C LYS A 34 5.83 -12.06 -4.01
N LYS A 35 6.76 -11.14 -4.27
CA LYS A 35 7.30 -10.24 -3.25
C LYS A 35 6.32 -9.09 -3.06
N LEU A 36 5.86 -8.88 -1.82
CA LEU A 36 4.84 -7.89 -1.50
C LEU A 36 5.24 -7.07 -0.28
N SER A 37 5.03 -5.76 -0.36
CA SER A 37 5.07 -4.85 0.79
C SER A 37 3.81 -3.98 0.81
N VAL A 38 3.49 -3.44 1.97
CA VAL A 38 2.33 -2.56 2.17
C VAL A 38 2.81 -1.19 2.63
N PHE A 39 2.25 -0.14 2.03
CA PHE A 39 2.34 1.22 2.49
C PHE A 39 0.96 1.71 2.96
N VAL A 40 0.87 2.12 4.21
CA VAL A 40 -0.34 2.72 4.79
C VAL A 40 -0.17 4.24 4.79
N LEU A 41 -1.00 4.94 3.99
CA LEU A 41 -0.99 6.39 3.99
C LEU A 41 -1.74 6.92 5.21
N LYS A 42 -1.02 7.55 6.14
CA LYS A 42 -1.57 8.26 7.29
C LYS A 42 -1.21 9.73 7.20
N LYS A 43 -2.20 10.58 6.94
CA LYS A 43 -2.03 12.03 6.75
C LYS A 43 -1.33 12.72 7.91
N GLU A 44 -1.61 12.29 9.13
CA GLU A 44 -1.06 12.89 10.36
C GLU A 44 0.26 12.23 10.82
N SER A 45 0.80 11.29 10.04
CA SER A 45 2.06 10.63 10.42
C SER A 45 3.21 11.61 10.41
N LYS A 46 3.88 11.76 11.56
CA LYS A 46 5.05 12.64 11.73
C LYS A 46 6.37 11.94 11.34
N SER A 47 6.37 10.61 11.29
CA SER A 47 7.53 9.80 10.92
C SER A 47 7.08 8.49 10.27
N LEU A 48 8.03 7.79 9.67
CA LEU A 48 7.82 6.43 9.22
C LEU A 48 7.66 5.50 10.43
N TYR A 49 6.70 4.59 10.35
CA TYR A 49 6.57 3.49 11.28
C TYR A 49 6.57 2.18 10.50
N ASN A 50 7.47 1.26 10.85
CA ASN A 50 7.58 -0.03 10.17
C ASN A 50 7.18 -1.14 11.13
N TYR A 51 6.40 -2.08 10.64
CA TYR A 51 6.05 -3.28 11.37
C TYR A 51 5.85 -4.46 10.42
N GLU A 52 5.81 -5.66 10.99
CA GLU A 52 5.50 -6.88 10.28
C GLU A 52 4.23 -7.48 10.86
N TYR A 53 3.34 -7.91 9.97
CA TYR A 53 2.10 -8.58 10.33
C TYR A 53 1.91 -9.83 9.47
N GLU A 54 2.02 -10.99 10.12
CA GLU A 54 1.91 -12.33 9.51
C GLU A 54 2.79 -12.49 8.25
N GLY A 55 4.06 -12.08 8.35
CA GLY A 55 5.04 -12.16 7.27
C GLY A 55 4.93 -11.06 6.22
N VAL A 56 3.99 -10.11 6.37
CA VAL A 56 3.87 -8.95 5.48
C VAL A 56 4.59 -7.75 6.09
N GLN A 57 5.54 -7.18 5.33
CA GLN A 57 6.21 -5.92 5.71
C GLN A 57 5.29 -4.73 5.44
N VAL A 58 5.08 -3.92 6.46
CA VAL A 58 4.18 -2.76 6.43
C VAL A 58 4.93 -1.51 6.86
N THR A 59 4.79 -0.46 6.07
CA THR A 59 5.29 0.89 6.37
C THR A 59 4.12 1.84 6.44
N GLU A 60 4.01 2.59 7.53
CA GLU A 60 3.08 3.71 7.64
C GLU A 60 3.84 5.02 7.45
N GLY A 61 3.25 5.94 6.71
CA GLY A 61 3.83 7.26 6.46
C GLY A 61 2.82 8.20 5.83
N ASN A 62 3.23 9.45 5.67
CA ASN A 62 2.49 10.49 4.99
C ASN A 62 2.79 10.50 3.47
N ALA A 63 2.23 11.48 2.77
CA ALA A 63 2.31 11.60 1.32
C ALA A 63 3.74 11.83 0.79
N LEU A 64 4.60 12.52 1.55
CA LEU A 64 5.99 12.78 1.18
C LEU A 64 6.81 11.49 1.20
N GLU A 65 6.57 10.63 2.18
CA GLU A 65 7.27 9.34 2.23
C GLU A 65 6.73 8.37 1.18
N LEU A 66 5.43 8.37 0.88
CA LEU A 66 4.88 7.61 -0.24
C LEU A 66 5.52 8.05 -1.56
N GLU A 67 5.60 9.36 -1.82
CA GLU A 67 6.22 9.89 -3.03
C GLU A 67 7.70 9.49 -3.14
N SER A 68 8.44 9.56 -2.04
CA SER A 68 9.84 9.15 -1.98
C SER A 68 10.02 7.65 -2.23
N LEU A 69 9.09 6.83 -1.72
CA LEU A 69 9.06 5.39 -1.98
C LEU A 69 8.81 5.12 -3.47
N LEU A 70 7.77 5.72 -4.07
CA LEU A 70 7.43 5.51 -5.48
C LEU A 70 8.56 5.96 -6.43
N LYS A 71 9.28 7.05 -6.10
CA LYS A 71 10.49 7.46 -6.84
C LYS A 71 11.56 6.37 -6.87
N LYS A 72 11.77 5.64 -5.77
CA LYS A 72 12.74 4.53 -5.70
C LYS A 72 12.27 3.30 -6.48
N HIS A 73 10.95 3.11 -6.59
CA HIS A 73 10.36 2.04 -7.39
C HIS A 73 10.29 2.37 -8.89
N GLN A 74 10.53 3.61 -9.29
CA GLN A 74 10.51 4.02 -10.70
C GLN A 74 11.54 3.21 -11.51
N GLY A 75 11.12 2.66 -12.64
CA GLY A 75 11.97 1.83 -13.51
C GLY A 75 12.10 0.37 -13.06
N LEU A 76 11.53 0.00 -11.92
CA LEU A 76 11.36 -1.40 -11.53
C LEU A 76 10.09 -1.98 -12.19
N ARG A 77 10.08 -3.29 -12.47
CA ARG A 77 8.88 -4.01 -12.95
C ARG A 77 7.93 -4.29 -11.78
N ASP A 78 7.50 -3.23 -11.11
CA ASP A 78 6.65 -3.27 -9.92
C ASP A 78 5.22 -2.84 -10.27
N ILE A 79 4.25 -3.44 -9.59
CA ILE A 79 2.84 -3.09 -9.73
C ILE A 79 2.37 -2.48 -8.41
N VAL A 80 1.78 -1.29 -8.49
CA VAL A 80 1.16 -0.62 -7.35
C VAL A 80 -0.31 -1.00 -7.29
N LEU A 81 -0.72 -1.62 -6.20
CA LEU A 81 -2.09 -2.05 -5.93
C LEU A 81 -2.72 -1.09 -4.91
N VAL A 82 -3.71 -0.31 -5.31
CA VAL A 82 -4.32 0.71 -4.45
C VAL A 82 -5.65 0.23 -3.93
N HIS A 83 -5.86 0.30 -2.62
CA HIS A 83 -7.14 0.01 -1.96
C HIS A 83 -7.63 1.25 -1.22
N PHE A 84 -8.95 1.50 -1.25
CA PHE A 84 -9.56 2.66 -0.60
C PHE A 84 -8.86 3.97 -0.96
N ILE A 85 -8.69 4.19 -2.27
CA ILE A 85 -8.01 5.37 -2.78
C ILE A 85 -8.66 6.67 -2.27
N ASP A 86 -7.85 7.58 -1.77
CA ASP A 86 -8.28 8.92 -1.36
C ASP A 86 -7.56 10.02 -2.18
N VAL A 87 -7.90 11.28 -1.90
CA VAL A 87 -7.36 12.45 -2.61
C VAL A 87 -5.85 12.60 -2.42
N ASP A 88 -5.31 12.28 -1.24
CA ASP A 88 -3.89 12.39 -0.95
C ASP A 88 -3.09 11.30 -1.68
N MET A 89 -3.61 10.06 -1.72
CA MET A 89 -3.06 8.97 -2.54
C MET A 89 -3.08 9.34 -4.03
N MET A 90 -4.23 9.82 -4.55
CA MET A 90 -4.36 10.22 -5.96
C MET A 90 -3.33 11.27 -6.34
N ARG A 91 -3.18 12.31 -5.50
CA ARG A 91 -2.22 13.40 -5.76
C ARG A 91 -0.78 12.90 -5.89
N VAL A 92 -0.39 11.90 -5.11
CA VAL A 92 0.95 11.31 -5.20
C VAL A 92 1.07 10.38 -6.41
N ILE A 93 0.14 9.42 -6.56
CA ILE A 93 0.17 8.38 -7.59
C ILE A 93 0.10 8.96 -9.00
N ASN A 94 -0.70 10.03 -9.22
CA ASN A 94 -0.84 10.69 -10.51
C ASN A 94 0.49 11.17 -11.11
N LYS A 95 1.50 11.43 -10.28
CA LYS A 95 2.85 11.84 -10.71
C LYS A 95 3.68 10.71 -11.35
N PHE A 96 3.20 9.46 -11.26
CA PHE A 96 3.94 8.27 -11.66
C PHE A 96 3.15 7.34 -12.61
N LEU A 97 1.96 7.73 -13.07
CA LEU A 97 1.10 6.87 -13.92
C LEU A 97 1.74 6.53 -15.27
N ASP A 98 2.64 7.38 -15.76
CA ASP A 98 3.44 7.18 -16.98
C ASP A 98 4.59 6.18 -16.76
N LYS A 99 4.95 5.89 -15.51
CA LYS A 99 6.15 5.15 -15.12
C LYS A 99 5.88 3.84 -14.39
N LEU A 100 4.74 3.72 -13.74
CA LEU A 100 4.37 2.58 -12.90
C LEU A 100 3.08 1.95 -13.42
N LYS A 101 2.98 0.63 -13.28
CA LYS A 101 1.72 -0.07 -13.47
C LYS A 101 0.89 0.06 -12.21
N VAL A 102 -0.24 0.75 -12.29
CA VAL A 102 -1.14 0.98 -11.16
C VAL A 102 -2.46 0.24 -11.39
N ILE A 103 -2.91 -0.51 -10.39
CA ILE A 103 -4.23 -1.15 -10.36
C ILE A 103 -4.97 -0.62 -9.13
N VAL A 104 -6.15 -0.06 -9.33
CA VAL A 104 -6.98 0.46 -8.24
C VAL A 104 -8.14 -0.50 -7.99
N PHE A 105 -8.25 -0.98 -6.75
CA PHE A 105 -9.38 -1.76 -6.27
C PHE A 105 -10.40 -0.82 -5.63
N ILE A 106 -11.53 -0.64 -6.31
CA ILE A 106 -12.67 0.12 -5.78
C ILE A 106 -13.45 -0.78 -4.82
N HIS A 107 -13.50 -0.39 -3.56
CA HIS A 107 -14.36 -1.02 -2.55
C HIS A 107 -15.55 -0.10 -2.35
N ALA A 108 -16.77 -0.63 -2.44
CA ALA A 108 -17.96 0.13 -2.08
C ALA A 108 -17.94 0.39 -0.56
N MET A 109 -17.91 1.66 -0.15
CA MET A 109 -18.35 2.03 1.19
C MET A 109 -19.88 2.12 1.15
N ARG A 110 -20.57 1.39 2.03
CA ARG A 110 -21.96 1.76 2.34
C ARG A 110 -21.91 3.12 3.06
N PRO A 111 -22.75 4.09 2.66
CA PRO A 111 -22.89 5.36 3.37
C PRO A 111 -23.36 5.14 4.82
#